data_AF-A0A2N0REW6-F1
#
_entry.id   AF-A0A2N0REW6-F1
#
_cell.length_a   1.000
_cell.length_b   1.000
_cell.length_c   1.000
_cell.angle_alpha   90.00
_cell.angle_beta   90.00
_cell.angle_gamma   90.00
#
_symmetry.space_group_name_H-M   'P 1'
#
loop_
_entity.id
_entity.type
_entity.pdbx_description
1 polymer ?
#
loop_
_entity_poly.entity_id
_entity_poly.type
_entity_poly.pdbx_seq_one_letter_code
_entity_poly.pdbx_strand_id
1 'polypeptide(L)' 'LIVDLIIKCWDAKAENRPTAKELRQIFIKYDTEKENENSEISYQIKECEKIKENKLKNRTNENKSKNLQTHPQAIY' A
#
# COMPACT_ATOMS: atom_id res chain seq x y z
N LEU A 1 3.89 4.36 -11.14
CA LEU A 1 5.14 3.81 -10.53
C LEU A 1 4.87 2.64 -9.58
N ILE A 2 4.24 2.87 -8.42
CA ILE A 2 3.99 1.80 -7.45
C ILE A 2 2.95 0.79 -7.99
N VAL A 3 1.90 1.28 -8.64
CA VAL A 3 0.87 0.43 -9.27
C VAL A 3 1.48 -0.50 -10.31
N ASP A 4 2.33 0.01 -11.19
CA ASP A 4 3.01 -0.79 -12.23
C ASP A 4 3.90 -1.87 -11.61
N LEU A 5 4.57 -1.56 -10.50
CA LEU A 5 5.38 -2.52 -9.75
C LEU A 5 4.51 -3.63 -9.14
N ILE A 6 3.36 -3.28 -8.54
CA ILE A 6 2.42 -4.26 -7.98
C ILE A 6 1.88 -5.17 -9.07
N ILE A 7 1.49 -4.62 -10.23
CA ILE A 7 1.01 -5.41 -11.37
C ILE A 7 2.06 -6.43 -11.81
N LYS A 8 3.34 -6.02 -11.91
CA LYS A 8 4.45 -6.94 -12.24
C LYS A 8 4.66 -8.01 -11.16
N CYS A 9 4.58 -7.65 -9.88
CA CYS A 9 4.69 -8.61 -8.77
C CYS A 9 3.56 -9.65 -8.75
N TRP A 10 2.38 -9.28 -9.24
CA TRP A 10 1.18 -10.12 -9.30
C TRP A 10 1.01 -10.88 -10.62
N ASP A 11 2.01 -10.85 -11.51
CA ASP A 11 1.92 -11.58 -12.77
C ASP A 11 1.69 -13.09 -12.50
N ALA A 12 0.76 -13.69 -13.25
CA ALA A 12 0.42 -15.11 -13.12
C ALA A 12 1.63 -16.01 -13.41
N LYS A 13 2.50 -15.60 -14.33
CA LYS A 13 3.72 -16.30 -14.68
C LYS A 13 4.86 -15.86 -13.78
N ALA A 14 5.52 -16.81 -13.13
CA ALA A 14 6.64 -16.52 -12.24
C ALA A 14 7.82 -15.83 -12.96
N GLU A 15 8.03 -16.14 -14.25
CA GLU A 15 9.10 -15.56 -15.08
C GLU A 15 8.95 -14.04 -15.32
N ASN A 16 7.73 -13.52 -15.22
CA ASN A 16 7.44 -12.09 -15.40
C ASN A 16 7.57 -11.30 -14.09
N ARG A 17 7.63 -12.00 -12.95
CA ARG A 17 7.75 -11.35 -11.64
C ARG A 17 9.18 -10.88 -11.43
N PRO A 18 9.38 -9.68 -10.88
CA PRO A 18 10.71 -9.23 -10.50
C PRO A 18 11.27 -10.13 -9.40
N THR A 19 12.57 -10.40 -9.49
CA THR A 19 13.33 -11.05 -8.43
C THR A 19 13.48 -10.14 -7.22
N ALA A 20 13.80 -10.72 -6.05
CA ALA A 20 14.08 -9.94 -4.84
C ALA A 20 15.22 -8.91 -5.04
N LYS A 21 16.22 -9.24 -5.87
CA LYS A 21 17.35 -8.35 -6.18
C LYS A 21 16.89 -7.13 -6.97
N GLU A 22 16.04 -7.32 -7.98
CA GLU A 22 15.48 -6.23 -8.79
C GLU A 22 14.54 -5.35 -7.96
N LEU A 23 13.68 -5.96 -7.12
CA LEU A 23 12.84 -5.21 -6.19
C LEU A 23 13.66 -4.33 -5.26
N ARG A 24 14.74 -4.86 -4.69
CA ARG A 24 15.65 -4.08 -3.82
C ARG A 24 16.22 -2.86 -4.54
N GLN A 25 16.63 -3.01 -5.80
CA GLN A 25 17.16 -1.88 -6.59
C GLN A 25 16.09 -0.82 -6.86
N ILE A 26 14.88 -1.25 -7.21
CA ILE A 26 13.74 -0.35 -7.44
C ILE A 26 13.40 0.42 -6.16
N PHE A 27 13.37 -0.25 -5.01
CA PHE A 27 13.08 0.41 -3.73
C PHE A 27 14.16 1.38 -3.28
N ILE A 28 15.44 1.08 -3.52
CA ILE A 28 16.54 2.04 -3.24
C ILE A 28 16.37 3.31 -4.10
N LYS A 29 15.97 3.14 -5.37
CA LYS A 29 15.71 4.29 -6.24
C LYS A 29 14.52 5.11 -5.72
N TYR A 30 13.43 4.47 -5.34
CA TYR A 30 12.28 5.17 -4.76
C TYR A 30 12.62 5.88 -3.45
N ASP A 31 13.45 5.25 -2.61
CA ASP A 31 13.92 5.84 -1.35
C ASP A 31 14.77 7.09 -1.58
N THR A 32 15.56 7.10 -2.65
CA THR A 32 16.32 8.28 -3.07
C THR A 32 15.40 9.37 -3.65
N GLU A 33 14.42 8.98 -4.47
CA GLU A 33 13.51 9.92 -5.13
C GLU A 33 12.48 10.54 -4.17
N LYS A 34 12.11 9.86 -3.08
CA LYS A 34 11.10 10.37 -2.12
C LYS A 34 11.53 11.70 -1.48
N GLU A 35 12.83 11.92 -1.31
CA GLU A 35 13.41 13.15 -0.74
C GLU A 35 13.19 14.36 -1.66
N ASN A 36 12.98 14.13 -2.95
CA ASN A 36 12.57 15.17 -3.87
C ASN A 36 11.04 15.32 -3.84
N GLU A 37 10.56 16.44 -3.28
CA GLU A 37 9.13 16.73 -3.15
C GLU A 37 8.38 16.80 -4.49
N ASN A 38 9.12 17.06 -5.59
CA ASN A 38 8.58 17.09 -6.94
C ASN A 38 8.63 15.74 -7.65
N SER A 39 9.14 14.69 -6.99
CA SER A 39 9.16 13.35 -7.57
C SER A 39 7.77 12.71 -7.56
N GLU A 40 7.51 11.92 -8.58
CA GLU A 40 6.29 11.13 -8.72
C GLU A 40 6.06 10.18 -7.52
N ILE A 41 7.14 9.66 -6.91
CA ILE A 41 7.06 8.84 -5.69
C ILE A 41 6.58 9.67 -4.50
N SER A 42 7.10 10.88 -4.30
CA SER A 42 6.67 11.78 -3.22
C SER A 42 5.17 12.09 -3.34
N TYR A 43 4.69 12.35 -4.55
CA TYR A 43 3.25 12.54 -4.81
C TYR A 43 2.42 11.30 -4.49
N GLN A 44 2.82 10.11 -4.96
CA GLN A 44 2.10 8.86 -4.67
C GLN A 44 2.05 8.54 -3.17
N ILE A 45 3.09 8.86 -2.40
CA ILE A 45 3.12 8.71 -0.94
C ILE A 45 2.11 9.67 -0.29
N LYS A 46 2.15 10.97 -0.64
CA LYS A 46 1.24 11.99 -0.10
C LYS A 46 -0.23 11.64 -0.36
N GLU A 47 -0.56 11.15 -1.56
CA GLU A 47 -1.92 10.69 -1.86
C GLU A 47 -2.33 9.45 -1.04
N CYS A 48 -1.41 8.49 -0.86
CA CYS A 48 -1.66 7.33 0.01
C CYS A 48 -1.94 7.75 1.46
N GLU A 49 -1.20 8.73 2.00
CA GLU A 49 -1.41 9.25 3.34
C GLU A 49 -2.78 9.92 3.50
N LYS A 50 -3.19 10.76 2.54
CA LYS A 50 -4.53 11.36 2.52
C LYS A 50 -5.63 10.30 2.52
N ILE A 51 -5.49 9.25 1.71
CA ILE A 51 -6.44 8.14 1.68
C ILE A 51 -6.47 7.41 3.02
N LYS A 52 -5.30 7.16 3.64
CA LYS A 52 -5.19 6.52 4.95
C LYS A 52 -5.91 7.33 6.04
N GLU A 53 -5.68 8.63 6.09
CA GLU A 53 -6.36 9.52 7.04
C GLU A 53 -7.88 9.54 6.85
N ASN A 54 -8.34 9.67 5.60
CA ASN A 54 -9.78 9.66 5.30
C ASN A 54 -10.43 8.33 5.70
N LYS A 55 -9.77 7.19 5.42
CA LYS A 55 -10.23 5.88 5.87
C LYS A 55 -10.28 5.78 7.40
N LEU A 56 -9.30 6.34 8.10
CA LEU A 56 -9.29 6.34 9.57
C LEU A 56 -10.46 7.15 10.12
N LYS A 57 -10.70 8.36 9.61
CA LYS A 57 -11.83 9.23 10.00
C LYS A 57 -13.19 8.56 9.76
N ASN A 58 -13.34 7.87 8.63
CA ASN A 58 -14.56 7.14 8.32
C ASN A 58 -14.78 5.95 9.27
N ARG A 59 -13.71 5.23 9.63
CA ARG A 59 -13.78 4.13 10.60
C ARG A 59 -14.18 4.59 12.00
N THR A 60 -13.68 5.74 12.47
CA THR A 60 -14.09 6.29 13.79
C THR A 60 -15.57 6.66 13.82
N ASN A 61 -16.12 7.15 12.70
CA ASN A 61 -17.56 7.42 12.58
C ASN A 61 -18.40 6.12 12.52
N GLU A 62 -17.92 5.08 11.81
CA GLU A 62 -18.61 3.78 11.75
C GLU A 62 -18.53 2.98 13.07
N ASN A 63 -17.40 3.02 13.79
CA ASN A 63 -17.22 2.30 15.05
C ASN A 63 -18.12 2.82 16.18
N LYS A 64 -18.67 4.04 16.06
CA LYS A 64 -19.74 4.52 16.94
C LYS A 64 -21.06 3.75 16.74
N SER A 65 -21.22 3.05 15.62
CA SER A 65 -22.47 2.36 15.22
C SER A 65 -22.35 0.84 15.10
N LYS A 66 -21.14 0.27 15.11
CA LYS A 66 -20.92 -1.16 14.87
C LYS A 66 -20.69 -1.90 16.17
N ASN A 67 -21.75 -2.54 16.65
CA ASN A 67 -21.65 -3.62 17.63
C ASN A 67 -20.85 -4.74 16.97
N LEU A 68 -19.64 -5.02 17.45
CA LEU A 68 -18.75 -6.03 16.87
C LEU A 68 -19.33 -7.41 17.14
N GLN A 69 -20.19 -7.87 16.23
CA GLN A 69 -20.70 -9.23 16.27
C GLN A 69 -19.62 -10.17 15.70
N THR A 70 -18.91 -10.83 16.60
CA THR A 70 -17.98 -11.90 16.23
C THR A 70 -18.75 -13.17 15.89
N HIS A 71 -18.18 -13.97 15.00
CA HIS A 71 -18.74 -15.28 14.68
C HIS A 71 -18.55 -16.23 15.88
N PRO A 72 -19.57 -17.00 16.30
CA PRO A 72 -19.51 -17.81 17.53
C PRO A 72 -18.37 -18.85 17.56
N GLN A 73 -17.85 -19.23 16.39
CA GLN A 73 -16.82 -20.24 16.22
C GLN A 73 -15.40 -19.65 16.08
N ALA A 74 -15.19 -18.36 16.34
CA ALA A 74 -13.84 -17.81 16.38
C ALA A 74 -13.09 -18.33 17.63
N ILE A 75 -12.01 -19.08 17.40
CA ILE A 75 -11.06 -19.50 18.44
C ILE A 75 -9.73 -18.85 18.08
N TYR A 76 -9.13 -18.13 19.04
CA TYR A 76 -7.83 -17.46 18.92
C TYR A 76 -6.71 -18.38 19.40
#